data_AF-A0A4V6A3Z1-F1
#
_entry.id   AF-A0A4V6A3Z1-F1
#
_cell.length_a   1.000
_cell.length_b   1.000
_cell.length_c   1.000
_cell.angle_alpha   90.00
_cell.angle_beta   90.00
_cell.angle_gamma   90.00
#
_symmetry.space_group_name_H-M   'P 1'
#
loop_
_entity.id
_entity.type
_entity.pdbx_description
1 polymer ?
#
loop_
_entity_poly.entity_id
_entity_poly.type
_entity_poly.pdbx_seq_one_letter_code
_entity_poly.pdbx_strand_id
1 'polypeptide(L)'
;MAAALSKNSCLGYYFLLLCLIGFISHPAKAAVKKYLFDIQVKNVSRLCHAKPIVTVNGRFPGPTVYVREGDRVQVNVTNHAKYNMSIHWHGLKQFRNGWADGPAYITQCPIKTGHSYTYDFNVTGQRGTLWWHAHIFWLRATVYGAIVIMPKPGTPFPFPQPHREETIILGEWWNSDVEEIEKQGSKLGLPPNASDAHTINGKPGPLFPCSEKRKQIF
;
A
#
# COMPACT_ATOMS: atom_id res chain seq x y z
N MET A 1 43.74 -34.21 62.04
CA MET A 1 43.94 -33.47 60.78
C MET A 1 42.57 -33.31 60.12
N ALA A 2 42.00 -32.10 60.13
CA ALA A 2 40.71 -31.81 59.48
C ALA A 2 41.00 -30.95 58.24
N ALA A 3 40.63 -31.44 57.06
CA ALA A 3 40.82 -30.75 55.80
C ALA A 3 39.77 -29.64 55.63
N ALA A 4 40.23 -28.41 55.38
CA ALA A 4 39.38 -27.27 55.09
C ALA A 4 38.81 -27.38 53.65
N LEU A 5 37.49 -27.52 53.54
CA LEU A 5 36.77 -27.47 52.27
C LEU A 5 36.69 -26.02 51.76
N SER A 6 37.20 -25.82 50.55
CA SER A 6 37.22 -24.56 49.80
C SER A 6 35.82 -24.00 49.54
N LYS A 7 35.56 -22.77 50.03
CA LYS A 7 34.30 -22.03 49.88
C LYS A 7 34.20 -21.21 48.58
N ASN A 8 35.03 -21.46 47.57
CA ASN A 8 35.12 -20.61 46.38
C ASN A 8 34.25 -21.06 45.19
N SER A 9 33.53 -22.17 45.30
CA SER A 9 32.76 -22.75 44.18
C SER A 9 31.44 -22.01 43.88
N CYS A 10 30.73 -21.50 44.90
CA CYS A 10 29.40 -20.90 44.70
C CYS A 10 29.41 -19.60 43.89
N LEU A 11 30.48 -18.79 43.96
CA LEU A 11 30.51 -17.46 43.35
C LEU A 11 30.58 -17.51 41.80
N GLY A 12 31.24 -18.55 41.26
CA GLY A 12 31.34 -18.76 39.81
C GLY A 12 30.02 -19.19 39.17
N TYR A 13 29.18 -19.96 39.87
CA TYR A 13 27.86 -20.37 39.39
C TYR A 13 26.88 -19.21 39.27
N TYR A 14 26.92 -18.24 40.21
CA TYR A 14 26.09 -17.03 40.13
C TYR A 14 26.49 -16.14 38.95
N PHE A 15 27.78 -16.03 38.63
CA PHE A 15 28.26 -15.23 37.51
C PHE A 15 27.87 -15.85 36.14
N LEU A 16 27.91 -17.17 36.03
CA LEU A 16 27.43 -17.90 34.84
C LEU A 16 25.91 -17.81 34.66
N LEU A 17 25.13 -17.85 35.75
CA LEU A 17 23.67 -17.66 35.68
C LEU A 17 23.28 -16.24 35.25
N LEU A 18 23.99 -15.21 35.73
CA LEU A 18 23.78 -13.82 35.34
C LEU A 18 24.10 -13.56 33.86
N CYS A 19 25.15 -14.20 33.32
CA CYS A 19 25.45 -14.14 31.88
C CYS A 19 24.39 -14.85 31.01
N LEU A 20 23.76 -15.93 31.51
CA LEU A 20 22.67 -16.63 30.81
C LEU A 20 21.36 -15.82 30.79
N ILE A 21 21.09 -15.02 31.83
CA ILE A 21 19.91 -14.14 31.89
C ILE A 21 20.08 -12.87 31.03
N GLY A 22 21.32 -12.47 30.71
CA GLY A 22 21.64 -11.33 29.86
C GLY A 22 21.31 -11.48 28.37
N PHE A 23 20.96 -12.70 27.91
CA PHE A 23 20.58 -12.98 26.52
C PHE A 23 19.06 -13.11 26.34
N ILE A 24 18.25 -12.36 27.09
CA ILE A 24 16.84 -12.16 26.71
C ILE A 24 16.83 -11.17 25.53
N SER A 25 17.16 -11.68 24.35
CA SER A 25 16.90 -11.02 23.08
C SER A 25 15.42 -10.70 23.04
N HIS A 26 15.08 -9.42 23.16
CA HIS A 26 13.70 -8.96 23.04
C HIS A 26 13.27 -9.30 21.60
N PRO A 27 12.26 -10.17 21.40
CA PRO A 27 11.75 -10.38 20.06
C PRO A 27 11.25 -9.02 19.58
N ALA A 28 11.83 -8.49 18.49
CA ALA A 28 11.29 -7.33 17.82
C ALA A 28 9.88 -7.70 17.37
N LYS A 29 8.88 -7.21 18.11
CA LYS A 29 7.47 -7.53 17.87
C LYS A 29 7.09 -6.91 16.53
N ALA A 30 6.88 -7.73 15.51
CA ALA A 30 6.32 -7.29 14.24
C ALA A 30 5.04 -6.49 14.51
N ALA A 31 4.99 -5.23 14.04
CA ALA A 31 3.83 -4.39 14.28
C ALA A 31 2.69 -4.83 13.36
N VAL A 32 1.45 -4.84 13.87
CA VAL A 32 0.26 -5.00 13.04
C VAL A 32 -0.18 -3.61 12.58
N LYS A 33 -0.11 -3.35 11.27
CA LYS A 33 -0.57 -2.11 10.65
C LYS A 33 -1.96 -2.30 10.10
N LYS A 34 -2.92 -1.49 10.57
CA LYS A 34 -4.32 -1.57 10.16
C LYS A 34 -4.71 -0.36 9.33
N TYR A 35 -5.38 -0.60 8.20
CA TYR A 35 -5.93 0.43 7.33
C TYR A 35 -7.41 0.15 7.02
N LEU A 36 -8.17 1.22 6.82
CA LEU A 36 -9.56 1.18 6.37
C LEU A 36 -9.64 1.84 4.99
N PHE A 37 -10.17 1.09 4.02
CA PHE A 37 -10.33 1.51 2.64
C PHE A 37 -11.82 1.48 2.31
N ASP A 38 -12.47 2.64 2.44
CA ASP A 38 -13.85 2.85 2.05
C ASP A 38 -13.90 3.26 0.58
N ILE A 39 -14.35 2.34 -0.26
CA ILE A 39 -14.46 2.53 -1.70
C ILE A 39 -15.76 3.27 -1.98
N GLN A 40 -15.65 4.50 -2.49
CA GLN A 40 -16.80 5.37 -2.68
C GLN A 40 -16.68 6.23 -3.92
N VAL A 41 -17.83 6.68 -4.43
CA VAL A 41 -17.89 7.59 -5.58
C VAL A 41 -17.74 9.03 -5.10
N LYS A 42 -16.85 9.80 -5.74
CA LYS A 42 -16.68 11.24 -5.50
C LYS A 42 -16.57 11.97 -6.83
N ASN A 43 -17.18 13.15 -6.92
CA ASN A 43 -16.95 14.04 -8.05
C ASN A 43 -15.55 14.65 -7.95
N VAL A 44 -14.78 14.48 -9.02
CA VAL A 44 -13.45 15.08 -9.16
C VAL A 44 -13.41 15.87 -10.45
N SER A 45 -12.89 17.10 -10.37
CA SER A 45 -12.70 17.96 -11.54
C SER A 45 -11.24 18.01 -11.98
N ARG A 46 -11.01 17.85 -13.27
CA ARG A 46 -9.75 18.12 -13.98
C ARG A 46 -10.08 18.64 -15.37
N LEU A 47 -9.20 19.44 -15.96
CA LEU A 47 -9.39 19.92 -17.34
C LEU A 47 -10.73 20.65 -17.55
N CYS A 48 -11.27 21.30 -16.51
CA CYS A 48 -12.60 21.92 -16.47
C CYS A 48 -13.79 20.94 -16.51
N HIS A 49 -13.56 19.63 -16.47
CA HIS A 49 -14.57 18.59 -16.50
C HIS A 49 -14.69 17.93 -15.14
N ALA A 50 -15.87 18.00 -14.53
CA ALA A 50 -16.19 17.27 -13.31
C ALA A 50 -16.91 15.98 -13.67
N LYS A 51 -16.42 14.85 -13.14
CA LYS A 51 -17.09 13.55 -13.28
C LYS A 51 -17.04 12.76 -11.98
N PRO A 52 -18.04 11.89 -11.72
CA PRO A 52 -17.95 10.94 -10.63
C PRO A 52 -16.85 9.91 -10.94
N ILE A 53 -15.97 9.66 -9.97
CA ILE A 53 -14.97 8.59 -10.03
C ILE A 53 -15.02 7.74 -8.77
N VAL A 54 -14.57 6.49 -8.88
CA VAL A 54 -14.37 5.63 -7.71
C VAL A 54 -13.08 6.04 -7.02
N THR A 55 -13.13 6.16 -5.70
CA THR A 55 -12.02 6.62 -4.86
C THR A 55 -11.87 5.75 -3.63
N VAL A 56 -10.71 5.83 -2.98
CA VAL A 56 -10.50 5.25 -1.64
C VAL A 56 -10.51 6.38 -0.62
N ASN A 57 -11.41 6.29 0.36
CA ASN A 57 -11.61 7.30 1.41
C ASN A 57 -11.85 8.71 0.84
N GLY A 58 -12.45 8.80 -0.35
CA GLY A 58 -12.72 10.07 -1.04
C GLY A 58 -11.50 10.76 -1.63
N ARG A 59 -10.35 10.06 -1.74
CA ARG A 59 -9.08 10.61 -2.23
C ARG A 59 -8.73 10.06 -3.61
N PHE A 60 -8.15 10.94 -4.44
CA PHE A 60 -7.58 10.60 -5.75
C PHE A 60 -6.29 11.41 -5.98
N PRO A 61 -5.11 10.76 -6.06
CA PRO A 61 -4.85 9.34 -5.75
C PRO A 61 -5.27 8.96 -4.33
N GLY A 62 -5.41 7.66 -4.08
CA GLY A 62 -5.74 7.12 -2.76
C GLY A 62 -4.63 7.30 -1.73
N PRO A 63 -4.89 6.93 -0.45
CA PRO A 63 -3.91 7.07 0.62
C PRO A 63 -2.65 6.21 0.38
N THR A 64 -1.50 6.74 0.80
CA THR A 64 -0.27 5.95 0.85
C THR A 64 -0.29 5.01 2.05
N VAL A 65 0.08 3.75 1.82
CA VAL A 65 0.26 2.74 2.87
C VAL A 65 1.71 2.78 3.34
N TYR A 66 1.93 3.09 4.62
CA TYR A 66 3.27 3.22 5.22
C TYR A 66 3.53 2.07 6.21
N VAL A 67 4.45 1.18 5.86
CA VAL A 67 4.76 -0.02 6.63
C VAL A 67 6.26 -0.18 6.77
N ARG A 68 6.71 -1.08 7.64
CA ARG A 68 8.11 -1.52 7.73
C ARG A 68 8.25 -2.95 7.25
N GLU A 69 9.45 -3.29 6.79
CA GLU A 69 9.83 -4.69 6.60
C GLU A 69 9.61 -5.47 7.90
N GLY A 70 8.86 -6.58 7.81
CA GLY A 70 8.45 -7.43 8.91
C GLY A 70 7.07 -7.12 9.48
N ASP A 71 6.42 -6.01 9.10
CA ASP A 71 5.06 -5.70 9.56
C ASP A 71 4.04 -6.71 8.99
N ARG A 72 3.02 -7.02 9.81
CA ARG A 72 1.77 -7.64 9.35
C ARG A 72 0.78 -6.54 9.01
N VAL A 73 0.25 -6.54 7.80
CA VAL A 73 -0.64 -5.49 7.30
C VAL A 73 -2.04 -6.07 7.16
N GLN A 74 -3.01 -5.35 7.70
CA GLN A 74 -4.43 -5.66 7.58
C GLN A 74 -5.13 -4.46 6.95
N VAL A 75 -5.70 -4.64 5.76
CA VAL A 75 -6.49 -3.60 5.11
C VAL A 75 -7.92 -4.10 4.95
N ASN A 76 -8.83 -3.50 5.71
CA ASN A 76 -10.25 -3.76 5.56
C ASN A 76 -10.80 -2.86 4.44
N VAL A 77 -11.21 -3.48 3.34
CA VAL A 77 -11.77 -2.80 2.17
C VAL A 77 -13.28 -2.97 2.22
N THR A 78 -14.02 -1.87 2.34
CA THR A 78 -15.49 -1.85 2.28
C THR A 78 -15.92 -1.22 0.98
N ASN A 79 -16.74 -1.94 0.20
CA ASN A 79 -17.18 -1.47 -1.10
C ASN A 79 -18.54 -0.77 -1.03
N HIS A 80 -18.55 0.56 -1.14
CA HIS A 80 -19.79 1.35 -1.27
C HIS A 80 -20.07 1.80 -2.71
N ALA A 81 -19.17 1.51 -3.67
CA ALA A 81 -19.36 1.87 -5.06
C ALA A 81 -20.30 0.87 -5.76
N LYS A 82 -20.95 1.33 -6.85
CA LYS A 82 -21.83 0.49 -7.68
C LYS A 82 -21.11 -0.64 -8.43
N TYR A 83 -19.78 -0.56 -8.54
CA TYR A 83 -18.95 -1.54 -9.23
C TYR A 83 -18.47 -2.61 -8.25
N ASN A 84 -18.32 -3.85 -8.75
CA ASN A 84 -17.51 -4.86 -8.05
C ASN A 84 -16.07 -4.36 -7.87
N MET A 85 -15.43 -4.75 -6.77
CA MET A 85 -14.10 -4.25 -6.43
C MET A 85 -13.13 -5.37 -6.03
N SER A 86 -11.86 -5.20 -6.36
CA SER A 86 -10.76 -5.95 -5.77
C SER A 86 -9.51 -5.07 -5.75
N ILE A 87 -8.67 -5.18 -4.72
CA ILE A 87 -7.44 -4.41 -4.57
C ILE A 87 -6.24 -5.35 -4.64
N HIS A 88 -5.27 -5.02 -5.49
CA HIS A 88 -3.99 -5.70 -5.60
C HIS A 88 -2.86 -4.86 -5.02
N TRP A 89 -1.92 -5.53 -4.36
CA TRP A 89 -0.76 -4.95 -3.70
C TRP A 89 0.47 -5.12 -4.58
N HIS A 90 0.53 -4.35 -5.66
CA HIS A 90 1.48 -4.53 -6.74
C HIS A 90 2.94 -4.58 -6.25
N GLY A 91 3.59 -5.71 -6.56
CA GLY A 91 4.99 -5.96 -6.23
C GLY A 91 5.20 -6.56 -4.83
N LEU A 92 4.18 -6.65 -3.96
CA LEU A 92 4.31 -7.47 -2.76
C LEU A 92 4.37 -8.94 -3.17
N LYS A 93 5.30 -9.68 -2.58
CA LYS A 93 5.59 -11.07 -2.97
C LYS A 93 4.48 -12.06 -2.65
N GLN A 94 3.54 -11.69 -1.77
CA GLN A 94 2.47 -12.56 -1.29
C GLN A 94 2.94 -13.98 -0.96
N PHE A 95 3.94 -14.09 -0.09
CA PHE A 95 4.44 -15.40 0.35
C PHE A 95 3.38 -16.17 1.15
N ARG A 96 2.88 -17.25 0.54
CA ARG A 96 1.93 -18.21 1.13
C ARG A 96 0.60 -17.59 1.57
N ASN A 97 0.17 -16.50 0.93
CA ASN A 97 -1.05 -15.77 1.25
C ASN A 97 -1.73 -15.23 -0.01
N GLY A 98 -1.72 -16.01 -1.10
CA GLY A 98 -2.29 -15.62 -2.39
C GLY A 98 -3.77 -15.21 -2.35
N TRP A 99 -4.54 -15.65 -1.34
CA TRP A 99 -5.91 -15.18 -1.11
C TRP A 99 -6.01 -13.67 -0.89
N ALA A 100 -4.94 -13.03 -0.41
CA ALA A 100 -4.85 -11.59 -0.21
C ALA A 100 -4.17 -10.86 -1.39
N ASP A 101 -3.97 -11.52 -2.53
CA ASP A 101 -3.25 -10.92 -3.65
C ASP A 101 -4.10 -9.88 -4.40
N GLY A 102 -5.39 -10.12 -4.64
CA GLY A 102 -6.27 -9.11 -5.25
C GLY A 102 -6.83 -9.36 -6.66
N PRO A 103 -6.15 -10.03 -7.60
CA PRO A 103 -6.67 -10.19 -8.95
C PRO A 103 -8.00 -10.95 -8.98
N ALA A 104 -9.07 -10.23 -9.36
CA ALA A 104 -10.42 -10.78 -9.38
C ALA A 104 -10.51 -11.93 -10.40
N TYR A 105 -11.23 -13.00 -10.01
CA TYR A 105 -11.40 -14.23 -10.77
C TYR A 105 -10.12 -15.07 -10.97
N ILE A 106 -9.00 -14.67 -10.34
CA ILE A 106 -7.78 -15.47 -10.26
C ILE A 106 -7.54 -15.94 -8.83
N THR A 107 -7.42 -15.02 -7.87
CA THR A 107 -7.15 -15.37 -6.47
C THR A 107 -8.33 -15.15 -5.53
N GLN A 108 -9.33 -14.38 -5.98
CA GLN A 108 -10.56 -14.13 -5.22
C GLN A 108 -11.75 -13.81 -6.11
N CYS A 109 -12.95 -14.02 -5.58
CA CYS A 109 -14.15 -13.37 -6.11
C CYS A 109 -14.13 -11.86 -5.76
N PRO A 110 -14.78 -11.01 -6.57
CA PRO A 110 -14.86 -9.58 -6.27
C PRO A 110 -15.66 -9.27 -5.00
N ILE A 111 -15.27 -8.20 -4.32
CA ILE A 111 -16.03 -7.58 -3.23
C ILE A 111 -17.24 -6.88 -3.84
N LYS A 112 -18.42 -7.42 -3.61
CA LYS A 112 -19.69 -6.84 -4.08
C LYS A 112 -20.01 -5.54 -3.33
N THR A 113 -20.82 -4.69 -3.93
CA THR A 113 -21.37 -3.48 -3.29
C THR A 113 -22.05 -3.83 -1.97
N GLY A 114 -21.77 -3.06 -0.93
CA GLY A 114 -22.27 -3.25 0.44
C GLY A 114 -21.48 -4.26 1.27
N HIS A 115 -20.48 -4.92 0.71
CA HIS A 115 -19.67 -5.93 1.41
C HIS A 115 -18.24 -5.45 1.66
N SER A 116 -17.57 -6.13 2.60
CA SER A 116 -16.17 -5.88 2.95
C SER A 116 -15.31 -7.13 2.84
N TYR A 117 -14.02 -6.93 2.64
CA TYR A 117 -13.00 -7.98 2.68
C TYR A 117 -11.73 -7.44 3.33
N THR A 118 -11.12 -8.24 4.22
CA THR A 118 -9.86 -7.87 4.86
C THR A 118 -8.70 -8.59 4.18
N TYR A 119 -7.83 -7.80 3.56
CA TYR A 119 -6.53 -8.27 3.08
C TYR A 119 -5.57 -8.35 4.26
N ASP A 120 -4.98 -9.53 4.50
CA ASP A 120 -4.10 -9.79 5.64
C ASP A 120 -2.82 -10.49 5.16
N PHE A 121 -1.69 -9.80 5.28
CA PHE A 121 -0.41 -10.26 4.73
C PHE A 121 0.79 -9.76 5.52
N ASN A 122 1.91 -10.48 5.40
CA ASN A 122 3.19 -10.06 6.00
C ASN A 122 4.10 -9.45 4.92
N VAL A 123 4.79 -8.36 5.26
CA VAL A 123 5.76 -7.71 4.39
C VAL A 123 7.14 -8.31 4.66
N THR A 124 7.55 -9.30 3.87
CA THR A 124 8.75 -10.09 4.15
C THR A 124 9.85 -9.89 3.10
N GLY A 125 11.03 -9.44 3.54
CA GLY A 125 12.20 -9.33 2.67
C GLY A 125 12.00 -8.34 1.52
N GLN A 126 11.30 -7.24 1.79
CA GLN A 126 11.04 -6.14 0.85
C GLN A 126 11.14 -4.81 1.59
N ARG A 127 11.71 -3.81 0.93
CA ARG A 127 11.77 -2.41 1.35
C ARG A 127 11.86 -1.52 0.11
N GLY A 128 11.42 -0.27 0.22
CA GLY A 128 11.36 0.69 -0.89
C GLY A 128 9.92 1.08 -1.25
N THR A 129 9.73 1.48 -2.50
CA THR A 129 8.46 2.01 -3.01
C THR A 129 7.76 0.97 -3.88
N LEU A 130 6.53 0.64 -3.50
CA LEU A 130 5.58 -0.16 -4.27
C LEU A 130 4.28 0.66 -4.43
N TRP A 131 3.22 0.01 -4.89
CA TRP A 131 1.92 0.66 -5.04
C TRP A 131 0.79 -0.36 -4.93
N TRP A 132 -0.42 0.10 -4.67
CA TRP A 132 -1.63 -0.69 -4.69
C TRP A 132 -2.58 -0.11 -5.74
N HIS A 133 -3.42 -0.96 -6.32
CA HIS A 133 -4.42 -0.52 -7.29
C HIS A 133 -5.60 -1.49 -7.35
N ALA A 134 -6.75 -1.02 -7.86
CA ALA A 134 -7.85 -1.92 -8.19
C ALA A 134 -7.40 -2.95 -9.22
N HIS A 135 -7.80 -4.21 -9.08
CA HIS A 135 -7.45 -5.29 -10.00
C HIS A 135 -8.68 -6.00 -10.55
N ILE A 136 -9.67 -5.17 -10.91
CA ILE A 136 -10.87 -5.53 -11.65
C ILE A 136 -11.26 -4.33 -12.52
N PHE A 137 -11.72 -4.63 -13.74
CA PHE A 137 -12.06 -3.63 -14.76
C PHE A 137 -10.94 -2.60 -15.01
N TRP A 138 -11.28 -1.40 -15.48
CA TRP A 138 -10.37 -0.28 -15.69
C TRP A 138 -10.30 0.66 -14.48
N LEU A 139 -10.84 0.25 -13.34
CA LEU A 139 -10.91 1.06 -12.12
C LEU A 139 -9.55 1.48 -11.55
N ARG A 140 -8.45 0.80 -11.92
CA ARG A 140 -7.08 1.24 -11.58
C ARG A 140 -6.71 2.61 -12.15
N ALA A 141 -7.49 3.16 -13.08
CA ALA A 141 -7.33 4.53 -13.55
C ALA A 141 -7.64 5.59 -12.47
N THR A 142 -8.36 5.21 -11.40
CA THR A 142 -8.75 6.13 -10.30
C THR A 142 -8.56 5.55 -8.90
N VAL A 143 -8.58 4.22 -8.77
CA VAL A 143 -8.40 3.48 -7.52
C VAL A 143 -6.96 2.95 -7.47
N TYR A 144 -6.04 3.80 -6.98
CA TYR A 144 -4.64 3.45 -6.77
C TYR A 144 -3.99 4.35 -5.74
N GLY A 145 -2.85 3.93 -5.19
CA GLY A 145 -2.03 4.72 -4.28
C GLY A 145 -0.68 4.06 -4.03
N ALA A 146 0.23 4.78 -3.38
CA ALA A 146 1.57 4.26 -3.11
C ALA A 146 1.60 3.31 -1.89
N ILE A 147 2.63 2.47 -1.85
CA ILE A 147 3.05 1.72 -0.67
C ILE A 147 4.51 2.09 -0.41
N VAL A 148 4.81 2.55 0.80
CA VAL A 148 6.17 2.84 1.23
C VAL A 148 6.55 1.84 2.31
N ILE A 149 7.56 1.03 2.03
CA ILE A 149 8.08 0.00 2.93
C ILE A 149 9.42 0.47 3.48
N MET A 150 9.39 0.97 4.70
CA MET A 150 10.57 1.43 5.42
C MET A 150 11.43 0.23 5.88
N PRO A 151 12.74 0.42 6.11
CA PRO A 151 13.58 -0.61 6.71
C PRO A 151 13.03 -1.08 8.06
N LYS A 152 13.36 -2.32 8.42
CA LYS A 152 13.11 -2.83 9.78
C LYS A 152 13.76 -1.91 10.84
N PRO A 153 13.19 -1.80 12.05
CA PRO A 153 13.79 -1.01 13.13
C PRO A 153 15.26 -1.35 13.35
N GLY A 154 16.10 -0.33 13.54
CA GLY A 154 17.55 -0.49 13.72
C GLY A 154 18.35 -0.76 12.45
N THR A 155 17.72 -0.83 11.28
CA THR A 155 18.42 -0.95 9.99
C THR A 155 18.33 0.36 9.20
N PRO A 156 19.45 1.02 8.88
CA PRO A 156 19.41 2.21 8.04
C PRO A 156 19.20 1.85 6.56
N PHE A 157 18.89 2.85 5.75
CA PHE A 157 19.05 2.75 4.30
C PHE A 157 20.54 2.57 3.94
N PRO A 158 20.87 1.97 2.77
CA PRO A 158 22.25 1.84 2.31
C PRO A 158 22.85 3.18 1.78
N PHE A 159 22.22 4.31 2.12
CA PHE A 159 22.59 5.66 1.72
C PHE A 159 22.29 6.64 2.88
N PRO A 160 22.91 7.83 2.90
CA PRO A 160 22.64 8.84 3.92
C PRO A 160 21.16 9.19 4.01
N GLN A 161 20.67 9.47 5.21
CA GLN A 161 19.27 9.82 5.42
C GLN A 161 18.91 11.05 4.55
N PRO A 162 17.89 10.94 3.69
CA PRO A 162 17.47 12.07 2.86
C PRO A 162 16.87 13.17 3.75
N HIS A 163 17.06 14.44 3.35
CA HIS A 163 16.42 15.57 4.01
C HIS A 163 14.89 15.52 3.93
N ARG A 164 14.37 14.96 2.84
CA ARG A 164 12.95 14.84 2.56
C ARG A 164 12.70 13.66 1.61
N GLU A 165 11.58 12.99 1.80
CA GLU A 165 11.08 11.94 0.91
C GLU A 165 9.74 12.38 0.36
N GLU A 166 9.53 12.21 -0.95
CA GLU A 166 8.28 12.58 -1.62
C GLU A 166 7.80 11.48 -2.54
N THR A 167 6.48 11.26 -2.51
CA THR A 167 5.84 10.26 -3.37
C THR A 167 5.37 10.93 -4.66
N ILE A 168 5.87 10.44 -5.80
CA ILE A 168 5.48 10.88 -7.13
C ILE A 168 4.79 9.71 -7.83
N ILE A 169 3.48 9.84 -8.06
CA ILE A 169 2.66 8.87 -8.78
C ILE A 169 2.33 9.44 -10.14
N LEU A 170 2.74 8.72 -11.19
CA LEU A 170 2.36 9.03 -12.57
C LEU A 170 1.06 8.30 -12.90
N GLY A 171 0.15 8.99 -13.57
CA GLY A 171 -1.12 8.42 -13.97
C GLY A 171 -1.72 9.12 -15.17
N GLU A 172 -2.95 8.75 -15.50
CA GLU A 172 -3.67 9.27 -16.66
C GLU A 172 -5.06 9.74 -16.24
N TRP A 173 -5.62 10.66 -17.01
CA TRP A 173 -6.95 11.20 -16.83
C TRP A 173 -7.71 11.19 -18.16
N TRP A 174 -8.93 10.65 -18.11
CA TRP A 174 -9.94 10.81 -19.16
C TRP A 174 -11.05 11.71 -18.65
N ASN A 175 -11.68 12.50 -19.52
CA ASN A 175 -12.90 13.25 -19.20
C ASN A 175 -14.13 12.34 -19.21
N SER A 176 -14.15 11.31 -20.07
CA SER A 176 -15.20 10.29 -20.12
C SER A 176 -15.06 9.24 -19.01
N ASP A 177 -16.12 8.52 -18.67
CA ASP A 177 -16.05 7.37 -17.75
C ASP A 177 -15.14 6.27 -18.35
N VAL A 178 -14.16 5.82 -17.57
CA VAL A 178 -13.16 4.82 -18.00
C VAL A 178 -13.79 3.46 -18.28
N GLU A 179 -14.87 3.13 -17.58
CA GLU A 179 -15.61 1.88 -17.79
C GLU A 179 -16.46 1.95 -19.05
N GLU A 180 -16.95 3.14 -19.43
CA GLU A 180 -17.64 3.32 -20.71
C GLU A 180 -16.69 3.23 -21.89
N ILE A 181 -15.47 3.79 -21.75
CA ILE A 181 -14.40 3.67 -22.74
C ILE A 181 -14.04 2.19 -22.96
N GLU A 182 -13.80 1.44 -21.87
CA GLU A 182 -13.50 0.01 -21.93
C GLU A 182 -14.62 -0.77 -22.62
N LYS A 183 -15.87 -0.56 -22.16
CA LYS A 183 -17.04 -1.26 -22.71
C LYS A 183 -17.24 -0.97 -24.20
N GLN A 184 -17.02 0.27 -24.63
CA GLN A 184 -17.11 0.64 -26.03
C GLN A 184 -16.01 -0.02 -26.87
N GLY A 185 -14.75 0.02 -26.40
CA GLY A 185 -13.62 -0.64 -27.06
C GLY A 185 -13.86 -2.14 -27.22
N SER A 186 -14.25 -2.80 -26.13
CA SER A 186 -14.60 -4.23 -26.10
C SER A 186 -15.77 -4.58 -27.03
N LYS A 187 -16.81 -3.73 -27.09
CA LYS A 187 -17.96 -3.93 -28.00
C LYS A 187 -17.58 -3.78 -29.47
N LEU A 188 -16.70 -2.84 -29.79
CA LEU A 188 -16.32 -2.53 -31.18
C LEU A 188 -15.12 -3.37 -31.66
N GLY A 189 -14.38 -4.01 -30.75
CA GLY A 189 -13.12 -4.67 -31.07
C GLY A 189 -12.01 -3.68 -31.44
N LEU A 190 -12.11 -2.43 -30.96
CA LEU A 190 -11.17 -1.34 -31.28
C LEU A 190 -10.33 -0.98 -30.05
N PRO A 191 -9.12 -0.45 -30.25
CA PRO A 191 -8.35 0.09 -29.14
C PRO A 191 -9.10 1.27 -28.48
N PRO A 192 -9.01 1.40 -27.15
CA PRO A 192 -9.62 2.50 -26.42
C PRO A 192 -8.93 3.83 -26.77
N ASN A 193 -9.67 4.93 -26.65
CA ASN A 193 -9.13 6.28 -26.88
C ASN A 193 -7.99 6.60 -25.89
N ALA A 194 -6.99 7.36 -26.36
CA ALA A 194 -5.94 7.90 -25.51
C ALA A 194 -6.49 8.79 -24.40
N SER A 195 -5.73 8.95 -23.31
CA SER A 195 -6.08 9.83 -22.20
C SER A 195 -6.06 11.30 -22.61
N ASP A 196 -6.93 12.10 -21.99
CA ASP A 196 -6.98 13.55 -22.19
C ASP A 196 -5.76 14.25 -21.54
N ALA A 197 -5.19 13.66 -20.48
CA ALA A 197 -3.97 14.13 -19.86
C ALA A 197 -3.20 13.05 -19.10
N HIS A 198 -1.88 13.13 -19.14
CA HIS A 198 -1.04 12.52 -18.11
C HIS A 198 -1.06 13.37 -16.84
N THR A 199 -0.82 12.74 -15.70
CA THR A 199 -0.90 13.40 -14.39
C THR A 199 0.27 13.04 -13.50
N ILE A 200 0.68 14.00 -12.66
CA ILE A 200 1.58 13.81 -11.54
C ILE A 200 0.75 13.98 -10.26
N ASN A 201 0.72 12.97 -9.41
CA ASN A 201 -0.10 12.93 -8.20
C ASN A 201 -1.56 13.29 -8.49
N GLY A 202 -2.08 12.77 -9.61
CA GLY A 202 -3.45 13.00 -10.09
C GLY A 202 -3.73 14.42 -10.56
N LYS A 203 -2.72 15.26 -10.84
CA LYS A 203 -2.86 16.60 -11.42
C LYS A 203 -2.19 16.69 -12.80
N PRO A 204 -2.88 17.20 -13.85
CA PRO A 204 -2.31 17.34 -15.20
C PRO A 204 -1.13 18.31 -15.31
N GLY A 205 -1.05 19.30 -14.43
CA GLY A 205 0.00 20.33 -14.46
C GLY A 205 -0.38 21.60 -15.24
N PRO A 206 0.51 22.60 -15.29
CA PRO A 206 0.16 23.97 -15.67
C PRO A 206 -0.05 24.21 -17.18
N LEU A 207 0.25 23.22 -18.03
CA LEU A 207 0.06 23.28 -19.48
C LEU A 207 -1.37 22.95 -19.90
N PHE A 208 -2.19 22.43 -18.99
CA PHE A 208 -3.56 22.03 -19.25
C PHE A 208 -4.59 23.08 -18.79
N PRO A 209 -5.76 23.16 -19.44
CA PRO A 209 -6.83 24.07 -19.02
C PRO A 209 -7.32 23.72 -17.60
N CYS A 210 -7.79 24.73 -16.87
CA CYS A 210 -8.27 24.62 -15.47
C CYS A 210 -7.37 23.78 -14.55
N SER A 211 -6.07 23.79 -14.79
CA SER A 211 -5.06 23.16 -13.94
C SER A 211 -4.20 24.29 -13.39
N GLU A 212 -4.14 24.43 -12.06
CA GLU A 212 -3.53 25.58 -11.41
C GLU A 212 -2.12 25.87 -11.95
N LYS A 213 -1.90 27.11 -12.40
CA LYS A 213 -0.56 27.65 -12.61
C LYS A 213 -0.03 28.07 -11.24
N ARG A 214 0.83 27.24 -10.63
CA ARG A 214 1.52 27.45 -9.34
C ARG A 214 0.64 27.41 -8.08
N LYS A 215 0.69 26.26 -7.41
CA LYS A 215 1.17 26.15 -6.02
C LYS A 215 2.24 25.06 -5.98
N GLN A 216 3.29 25.30 -5.22
CA GLN A 216 4.51 24.50 -5.12
C GLN A 216 4.17 23.00 -5.02
N ILE A 217 4.74 22.18 -5.89
CA ILE A 217 4.53 20.71 -5.93
C ILE A 217 5.24 20.02 -4.74
N PHE A 218 5.90 20.80 -3.89
CA PHE A 218 6.65 20.36 -2.73
C PHE A 218 6.47 21.35 -1.58
#